data_AF-A0A3B0QXQ7-F1
#
_entry.id   AF-A0A3B0QXQ7-F1
#
_cell.length_a   1.000
_cell.length_b   1.000
_cell.length_c   1.000
_cell.angle_alpha   90.00
_cell.angle_beta   90.00
_cell.angle_gamma   90.00
#
_symmetry.space_group_name_H-M   'P 1'
#
loop_
_entity.id
_entity.type
_entity.pdbx_description
1 polymer ?
#
loop_
_entity_poly.entity_id
_entity_poly.type
_entity_poly.pdbx_seq_one_letter_code
_entity_poly.pdbx_strand_id
1 'polypeptide(L)'
;GLVSMWSILAVGLFNSIMFPTIFTLSIDGLGDLKPKGSGLLCTAIVGGALIPPLYGYLTDMIGFKVALFFIILCYTYILYFGYRNSKKIVIK
;
A
#
# COMPACT_ATOMS: atom_id res chain seq x y z
N GLY A 1 2.99 11.79 -24.76
CA GLY A 1 3.48 13.18 -24.58
C GLY A 1 4.41 13.24 -23.39
N LEU A 2 5.23 14.28 -23.23
CA LEU A 2 6.18 14.36 -22.10
C LEU A 2 5.49 14.22 -20.73
N VAL A 3 4.29 14.80 -20.55
CA VAL A 3 3.53 14.76 -19.29
C VAL A 3 3.31 13.32 -18.80
N SER A 4 2.95 12.38 -19.69
CA SER A 4 2.72 10.98 -19.29
C SER A 4 4.00 10.26 -18.84
N MET A 5 5.16 10.62 -19.40
CA MET A 5 6.45 10.08 -18.95
C MET A 5 6.78 10.54 -17.53
N TRP A 6 6.67 11.85 -17.27
CA TRP A 6 6.90 12.42 -15.94
C TRP A 6 5.90 11.88 -14.90
N SER A 7 4.63 11.69 -15.26
CA SER A 7 3.62 11.13 -14.35
C SER A 7 3.93 9.68 -13.96
N ILE A 8 4.31 8.81 -14.90
CA ILE A 8 4.63 7.41 -14.59
C ILE A 8 5.88 7.32 -13.69
N LEU A 9 6.89 8.14 -13.96
CA LEU A 9 8.09 8.23 -13.11
C LEU A 9 7.72 8.67 -11.68
N ALA A 10 6.87 9.69 -11.53
CA ALA A 10 6.41 10.15 -10.24
C ALA A 10 5.63 9.05 -9.49
N VAL A 11 4.69 8.36 -10.16
CA VAL A 11 3.93 7.25 -9.58
C VAL A 11 4.86 6.12 -9.11
N GLY A 12 5.86 5.76 -9.92
CA GLY A 12 6.85 4.75 -9.56
C GLY A 12 7.68 5.15 -8.33
N LEU A 13 8.07 6.43 -8.25
CA LEU A 13 8.80 6.98 -7.10
C LEU A 13 7.97 6.92 -5.81
N PHE A 14 6.70 7.34 -5.85
CA PHE A 14 5.82 7.27 -4.68
C PHE A 14 5.56 5.83 -4.22
N ASN A 15 5.41 4.89 -5.16
CA ASN A 15 5.16 3.49 -4.83
C ASN A 15 6.38 2.82 -4.18
N SER A 16 7.61 3.18 -4.60
CA SER A 16 8.85 2.64 -4.03
C SER A 16 9.05 3.03 -2.56
N ILE A 17 8.70 4.27 -2.20
CA ILE A 17 8.86 4.78 -0.82
C ILE A 17 7.79 4.21 0.12
N MET A 18 6.60 3.91 -0.41
CA MET A 18 5.44 3.47 0.37
C MET A 18 5.72 2.20 1.19
N PHE A 19 6.24 1.14 0.58
CA PHE A 19 6.50 -0.14 1.27
C PHE A 19 7.50 -0.03 2.44
N PRO A 20 8.72 0.52 2.27
CA PRO A 20 9.67 0.68 3.38
C PRO A 20 9.16 1.63 4.47
N THR A 21 8.36 2.64 4.13
CA THR A 21 7.70 3.51 5.12
C THR A 21 6.65 2.74 5.92
N ILE A 22 5.77 1.96 5.27
CA ILE A 22 4.79 1.12 5.99
C ILE A 22 5.49 0.11 6.90
N PHE A 23 6.55 -0.51 6.40
CA PHE A 23 7.31 -1.51 7.15
C PHE A 23 7.95 -0.91 8.41
N THR A 24 8.66 0.22 8.27
CA THR A 24 9.28 0.91 9.41
C THR A 24 8.24 1.41 10.40
N LEU A 25 7.15 2.01 9.94
CA LEU A 25 6.03 2.48 10.78
C LEU A 25 5.32 1.35 11.53
N SER A 26 5.24 0.15 10.95
CA SER A 26 4.53 -1.00 11.55
C SER A 26 5.35 -1.71 12.63
N ILE A 27 6.69 -1.67 12.53
CA ILE A 27 7.60 -2.27 13.51
C ILE A 27 8.15 -1.25 14.52
N ASP A 28 7.79 0.03 14.37
CA ASP A 28 8.22 1.07 15.28
C ASP A 28 7.54 0.91 16.65
N GLY A 29 8.31 1.02 17.74
CA GLY A 29 7.82 0.80 19.11
C GLY A 29 7.59 -0.65 19.55
N LEU A 30 7.89 -1.66 18.71
CA LEU A 30 7.62 -3.08 19.01
C LEU A 30 8.69 -3.77 19.88
N GLY A 31 9.81 -3.11 20.21
CA GLY A 31 10.87 -3.65 21.07
C GLY A 31 11.40 -5.01 20.61
N ASP A 32 11.53 -5.97 21.53
CA ASP A 32 11.96 -7.36 21.28
C ASP A 32 11.06 -8.15 20.32
N LEU A 33 9.85 -7.67 20.04
CA LEU A 33 8.92 -8.31 19.11
C LEU A 33 9.10 -7.85 17.65
N LYS A 34 10.02 -6.90 17.37
CA LYS A 34 10.35 -6.43 16.01
C LYS A 34 10.59 -7.57 15.00
N PRO A 35 11.34 -8.65 15.32
CA PRO A 35 11.56 -9.76 14.38
C PRO A 35 10.27 -10.50 14.02
N LYS A 36 9.36 -10.70 15.00
CA LYS A 36 8.06 -11.34 14.78
C LYS A 36 7.12 -10.46 13.95
N GLY A 37 7.09 -9.15 14.24
CA GLY A 37 6.29 -8.18 13.48
C GLY A 37 6.74 -8.07 12.02
N SER A 38 8.05 -8.00 11.78
CA SER A 38 8.65 -8.04 10.44
C SER A 38 8.26 -9.32 9.67
N GLY A 39 8.34 -10.50 10.31
CA GLY A 39 7.95 -11.76 9.69
C GLY A 39 6.47 -11.80 9.28
N LEU A 40 5.58 -11.27 10.11
CA LEU A 40 4.15 -11.14 9.80
C LEU A 40 3.91 -10.19 8.60
N LEU A 41 4.62 -9.07 8.54
CA LEU A 41 4.55 -8.13 7.41
C LEU A 41 4.99 -8.78 6.11
N CYS A 42 6.09 -9.55 6.12
CA CYS A 42 6.54 -10.31 4.95
C CYS A 42 5.49 -11.34 4.52
N THR A 43 4.83 -12.00 5.47
CA THR A 43 3.74 -12.94 5.16
C THR A 43 2.53 -12.23 4.57
N ALA A 44 2.23 -11.00 4.99
CA ALA A 44 1.14 -10.19 4.45
C ALA A 44 1.36 -9.78 2.98
N ILE A 45 2.60 -9.84 2.45
CA ILE A 45 2.89 -9.59 1.03
C ILE A 45 2.13 -10.59 0.13
N VAL A 46 1.78 -11.79 0.62
CA VAL A 46 0.91 -12.74 -0.11
C VAL A 46 -0.44 -12.12 -0.49
N GLY A 47 -0.93 -11.13 0.26
CA GLY A 47 -2.13 -10.39 -0.12
C GLY A 47 -1.99 -9.67 -1.46
N GLY A 48 -0.76 -9.23 -1.81
CA GLY A 48 -0.42 -8.67 -3.11
C GLY A 48 -0.48 -9.67 -4.26
N ALA A 49 -0.47 -10.99 -3.99
CA ALA A 49 -0.75 -12.02 -4.99
C ALA A 49 -2.26 -12.30 -5.14
N LEU A 50 -3.07 -11.97 -4.14
CA LEU A 50 -4.52 -12.17 -4.14
C LEU A 50 -5.28 -11.01 -4.80
N ILE A 51 -4.82 -9.77 -4.59
CA ILE A 51 -5.44 -8.55 -5.11
C ILE A 51 -5.46 -8.47 -6.65
N PRO A 52 -4.38 -8.79 -7.40
CA PRO A 52 -4.36 -8.70 -8.86
C PRO A 52 -5.31 -9.67 -9.57
N PRO A 53 -5.41 -10.97 -9.18
CA PRO A 53 -6.41 -11.88 -9.73
C PRO A 53 -7.84 -11.41 -9.43
N LEU A 54 -8.09 -10.90 -8.22
CA LEU A 54 -9.41 -10.38 -7.85
C LEU A 54 -9.79 -9.17 -8.71
N TYR A 55 -8.85 -8.25 -8.93
CA TYR A 55 -9.02 -7.10 -9.81
C TYR A 55 -9.25 -7.52 -11.27
N GLY A 56 -8.51 -8.51 -11.77
CA GLY A 56 -8.70 -9.07 -13.11
C GLY A 56 -10.11 -9.64 -13.28
N TYR A 57 -10.54 -10.49 -12.35
CA TYR A 57 -11.88 -11.07 -12.36
C TYR A 57 -13.00 -10.02 -12.28
N LEU A 58 -12.83 -8.99 -11.45
CA LEU A 58 -13.76 -7.85 -11.36
C LEU A 58 -13.83 -7.05 -12.67
N THR A 59 -12.69 -6.90 -13.35
CA THR A 59 -12.61 -6.22 -14.65
C THR A 59 -13.36 -6.99 -15.73
N ASP A 60 -13.23 -8.32 -15.73
CA ASP A 60 -13.89 -9.20 -16.70
C ASP A 60 -15.41 -9.27 -16.53
N MET A 61 -15.92 -9.20 -15.29
CA MET A 61 -17.36 -9.33 -15.01
C MET A 61 -18.15 -8.02 -15.09
N ILE A 62 -17.63 -6.92 -14.54
CA ILE A 62 -18.40 -5.68 -14.27
C ILE A 62 -17.79 -4.47 -15.00
N GLY A 63 -16.70 -4.69 -15.73
CA GLY A 63 -15.98 -3.68 -16.51
C GLY A 63 -15.03 -2.81 -15.67
N PHE A 64 -14.12 -2.14 -16.39
CA PHE A 64 -13.02 -1.33 -15.83
C PHE A 64 -13.42 -0.31 -14.75
N LYS A 65 -14.66 0.18 -14.78
CA LYS A 65 -15.14 1.24 -13.89
C LYS A 65 -15.18 0.81 -12.42
N VAL A 66 -15.62 -0.43 -12.17
CA VAL A 66 -15.69 -1.00 -10.81
C VAL A 66 -14.30 -1.39 -10.32
N ALA A 67 -13.49 -1.94 -11.22
CA ALA A 67 -12.11 -2.29 -10.92
C ALA A 67 -11.29 -1.07 -10.46
N LEU A 68 -11.43 0.07 -11.16
CA LEU A 68 -10.78 1.33 -10.74
C LEU A 68 -11.22 1.80 -9.35
N PHE A 69 -12.52 1.69 -9.04
CA PHE A 69 -13.02 2.06 -7.71
C PHE A 69 -12.42 1.18 -6.60
N PHE A 70 -12.21 -0.11 -6.89
CA PHE A 70 -11.55 -1.05 -5.98
C PHE A 70 -10.09 -0.65 -5.71
N ILE A 71 -9.32 -0.29 -6.74
CA ILE A 71 -7.94 0.20 -6.58
C ILE A 71 -7.90 1.49 -5.75
N ILE A 72 -8.81 2.43 -6.01
CA ILE A 72 -8.93 3.69 -5.26
C ILE A 72 -9.19 3.41 -3.78
N LEU A 73 -10.04 2.41 -3.47
CA LEU A 73 -10.33 1.99 -2.10
C LEU A 73 -9.07 1.44 -1.41
N CYS A 74 -8.29 0.58 -2.08
CA CYS A 74 -7.00 0.09 -1.59
C CYS A 74 -6.02 1.24 -1.28
N TYR A 75 -5.85 2.20 -2.19
CA TYR A 75 -4.97 3.35 -1.96
C TYR A 75 -5.48 4.24 -0.82
N THR A 76 -6.80 4.40 -0.68
CA THR A 76 -7.41 5.15 0.43
C THR A 76 -7.11 4.50 1.78
N TYR A 77 -7.12 3.18 1.86
CA TYR A 77 -6.74 2.45 3.08
C TYR A 77 -5.26 2.72 3.46
N ILE A 78 -4.36 2.72 2.48
CA ILE A 78 -2.94 3.03 2.70
C ILE A 78 -2.77 4.48 3.19
N LEU A 79 -3.52 5.42 2.60
CA LEU A 79 -3.51 6.83 3.02
C LEU A 79 -4.02 6.98 4.47
N TYR A 80 -5.10 6.29 4.82
CA TYR A 80 -5.63 6.27 6.19
C TYR A 80 -4.61 5.70 7.19
N PHE A 81 -3.92 4.61 6.83
CA PHE A 81 -2.86 4.02 7.65
C PHE A 81 -1.73 5.03 7.91
N GLY A 82 -1.24 5.70 6.85
CA GLY A 82 -0.21 6.74 6.96
C GLY A 82 -0.66 7.92 7.84
N TYR A 83 -1.87 8.43 7.63
CA TYR A 83 -2.42 9.55 8.41
C TYR A 83 -2.57 9.21 9.91
N ARG A 84 -3.08 8.01 10.22
CA ARG A 84 -3.29 7.56 11.60
C ARG A 84 -1.96 7.33 12.34
N ASN A 85 -0.93 6.83 11.65
CA ASN A 85 0.38 6.60 12.28
C ASN A 85 1.26 7.85 12.33
N SER A 86 1.14 8.77 11.36
CA SER A 86 1.81 10.07 11.38
C SER A 86 1.40 10.91 12.60
N LYS A 87 0.11 10.86 13.00
CA LYS A 87 -0.35 11.52 14.24
C LYS A 87 0.23 10.93 15.53
N LYS A 88 0.59 9.65 15.55
CA LYS A 88 1.17 9.01 16.74
C LYS A 88 2.63 9.42 17.00
N ILE A 89 3.36 9.82 15.96
CA ILE A 89 4.76 10.27 16.06
C ILE A 89 4.86 11.72 16.57
N VAL A 90 3.87 12.57 16.29
CA VAL A 90 3.90 13.99 16.70
C VAL A 90 3.48 14.22 18.17
N ILE A 91 2.81 13.24 18.79
CA ILE A 91 2.29 13.35 20.18
C ILE A 91 3.18 12.57 21.18
N LYS A 92 4.27 11.94 20.72
CA LYS A 92 5.23 11.23 21.57
C LYS A 92 6.50 12.07 21.71
#